data_AF-A0A954LAZ6-F1
#
_entry.id   AF-A0A954LAZ6-F1
#
_cell.length_a   1.000
_cell.length_b   1.000
_cell.length_c   1.000
_cell.angle_alpha   90.00
_cell.angle_beta   90.00
_cell.angle_gamma   90.00
#
_symmetry.space_group_name_H-M   'P 1'
#
loop_
_entity.id
_entity.type
_entity.pdbx_description
1 polymer ?
#
loop_
_entity_poly.entity_id
_entity_poly.type
_entity_poly.pdbx_seq_one_letter_code
_entity_poly.pdbx_strand_id
1 'polypeptide(L)'
;MNIQRALLTMTVAISLAGNAFGQLADGETIVFLGDSITAQGAGEKGYVTLFRQSVEARRPNSEIKVIGAGIGGHKVPNLEERLDRDVLAHKPNAVVIYIGINDVWHSTRGQGTTIDRYESGLKSLIKRCNDAGARVILATPSVIGEKTDGSNALDAMLEEYSAVSRKVAQECGATLLDLRAGFINYLKEYNVANVDKGILTSDTVHLSDEGNRFVAARMLEAVGEVPASNRVLRHIVIFKYKPEVTAAQIDEINQAFHALQYRIPEIQHFERGINNSPEGLDKGFTHCYQVTFASEEDRAVYLPHA
;
A
#
# COMPACT_ATOMS: atom_id res chain seq x y z
N MET A 1 38.57 -8.25 35.62
CA MET A 1 38.60 -6.87 35.10
C MET A 1 37.16 -6.44 34.88
N ASN A 2 36.63 -5.68 35.83
CA ASN A 2 35.26 -5.18 35.82
C ASN A 2 35.10 -4.12 34.73
N ILE A 3 34.20 -4.35 33.78
CA ILE A 3 33.67 -3.28 32.94
C ILE A 3 32.16 -3.45 32.89
N GLN A 4 31.46 -2.70 33.73
CA GLN A 4 30.04 -2.40 33.56
C GLN A 4 29.88 -1.59 32.26
N ARG A 5 29.10 -2.10 31.31
CA ARG A 5 28.60 -1.31 30.19
C ARG A 5 27.24 -0.75 30.59
N ALA A 6 27.19 0.53 30.91
CA ALA A 6 25.94 1.28 30.97
C ALA A 6 25.52 1.61 29.53
N LEU A 7 24.43 1.02 29.06
CA LEU A 7 23.78 1.44 27.81
C LEU A 7 22.68 2.43 28.20
N LEU A 8 22.96 3.73 28.04
CA LEU A 8 21.95 4.77 28.20
C LEU A 8 21.21 4.89 26.86
N THR A 9 20.09 4.20 26.71
CA THR A 9 19.20 4.37 25.55
C THR A 9 18.32 5.58 25.82
N MET A 10 18.69 6.73 25.27
CA MET A 10 17.84 7.92 25.32
C MET A 10 16.83 7.83 24.17
N THR A 11 15.65 7.28 24.45
CA THR A 11 14.52 7.29 23.50
C THR A 11 13.91 8.69 23.52
N VAL A 12 14.24 9.51 22.53
CA VAL A 12 13.45 10.71 22.24
C VAL A 12 12.21 10.23 21.48
N ALA A 13 11.12 9.99 22.22
CA ALA A 13 9.81 9.85 21.63
C ALA A 13 9.38 11.24 21.13
N ILE A 14 9.61 11.52 19.85
CA ILE A 14 8.88 12.59 19.18
C ILE A 14 7.46 12.08 19.00
N SER A 15 6.59 12.42 19.94
CA SER A 15 5.15 12.33 19.77
C SER A 15 4.74 13.34 18.70
N LEU A 16 4.79 12.95 17.44
CA LEU A 16 3.89 13.53 16.45
C LEU A 16 2.50 13.00 16.80
N ALA A 17 1.75 13.80 17.58
CA ALA A 17 0.35 13.56 17.84
C ALA A 17 -0.45 13.82 16.54
N GLY A 18 -0.27 12.95 15.55
CA GLY A 18 -1.31 12.64 14.59
C GLY A 18 -2.18 11.57 15.25
N ASN A 19 -3.49 11.76 15.31
CA ASN A 19 -4.41 10.72 15.75
C ASN A 19 -4.20 9.50 14.86
N ALA A 20 -3.47 8.49 15.35
CA ALA A 20 -3.44 7.19 14.72
C ALA A 20 -4.89 6.72 14.60
N PHE A 21 -5.31 6.27 13.41
CA PHE A 21 -6.70 5.88 13.17
C PHE A 21 -7.21 4.94 14.27
N GLY A 22 -6.35 4.01 14.69
CA GLY A 22 -6.62 2.99 15.71
C GLY A 22 -7.26 1.76 15.07
N GLN A 23 -6.91 0.57 15.59
CA GLN A 23 -7.42 -0.70 15.12
C GLN A 23 -8.95 -0.74 15.06
N LEU A 24 -9.51 -1.49 14.12
CA LEU A 24 -10.95 -1.74 14.08
C LEU A 24 -11.34 -2.59 15.31
N ALA A 25 -12.44 -2.22 15.96
CA ALA A 25 -13.03 -3.06 17.00
C ALA A 25 -13.85 -4.20 16.38
N ASP A 26 -14.02 -5.28 17.14
CA ASP A 26 -14.88 -6.39 16.70
C ASP A 26 -16.31 -5.89 16.46
N GLY A 27 -16.96 -6.39 15.40
CA GLY A 27 -18.30 -6.02 14.95
C GLY A 27 -18.38 -4.68 14.21
N GLU A 28 -17.28 -3.92 14.09
CA GLU A 28 -17.29 -2.66 13.35
C GLU A 28 -17.53 -2.86 11.85
N THR A 29 -18.17 -1.87 11.23
CA THR A 29 -18.35 -1.80 9.78
C THR A 29 -17.42 -0.75 9.18
N ILE A 30 -16.61 -1.18 8.21
CA ILE A 30 -15.77 -0.31 7.38
C ILE A 30 -16.27 -0.28 5.93
N VAL A 31 -16.46 0.93 5.39
CA VAL A 31 -16.91 1.14 4.01
C VAL A 31 -15.81 1.81 3.18
N PHE A 32 -15.45 1.20 2.05
CA PHE A 32 -14.52 1.73 1.07
C PHE A 32 -15.29 2.47 -0.03
N LEU A 33 -15.32 3.79 0.03
CA LEU A 33 -15.98 4.67 -0.93
C LEU A 33 -14.98 5.19 -1.98
N GLY A 34 -15.31 5.03 -3.26
CA GLY A 34 -14.45 5.54 -4.32
C GLY A 34 -15.00 5.38 -5.73
N ASP A 35 -14.12 5.25 -6.70
CA ASP A 35 -14.45 5.23 -8.13
C ASP A 35 -14.29 3.81 -8.75
N SER A 36 -13.84 3.73 -10.01
CA SER A 36 -13.56 2.47 -10.69
C SER A 36 -12.47 1.65 -10.00
N ILE A 37 -11.47 2.29 -9.38
CA ILE A 37 -10.41 1.58 -8.67
C ILE A 37 -11.01 0.83 -7.49
N THR A 38 -11.90 1.48 -6.73
CA THR A 38 -12.63 0.82 -5.63
C THR A 38 -13.64 -0.19 -6.12
N ALA A 39 -14.31 0.06 -7.25
CA ALA A 39 -15.27 -0.87 -7.83
C ALA A 39 -14.59 -2.20 -8.21
N GLN A 40 -13.44 -2.13 -8.87
CA GLN A 40 -12.60 -3.29 -9.17
C GLN A 40 -11.93 -3.86 -7.91
N GLY A 41 -11.61 -2.99 -6.95
CA GLY A 41 -11.07 -3.35 -5.63
C GLY A 41 -11.99 -4.25 -4.82
N ALA A 42 -13.31 -4.20 -5.04
CA ALA A 42 -14.29 -5.11 -4.44
C ALA A 42 -14.43 -6.45 -5.20
N GLY A 43 -13.76 -6.62 -6.34
CA GLY A 43 -13.70 -7.87 -7.08
C GLY A 43 -12.83 -8.94 -6.40
N GLU A 44 -12.78 -10.14 -6.96
CA GLU A 44 -12.15 -11.34 -6.37
C GLU A 44 -10.69 -11.14 -5.92
N LYS A 45 -9.91 -10.39 -6.69
CA LYS A 45 -8.50 -10.08 -6.40
C LYS A 45 -8.26 -8.63 -5.99
N GLY A 46 -9.33 -7.87 -5.82
CA GLY A 46 -9.24 -6.44 -5.58
C GLY A 46 -8.76 -6.12 -4.15
N TYR A 47 -8.20 -4.93 -3.97
CA TYR A 47 -7.61 -4.54 -2.68
C TYR A 47 -8.58 -4.55 -1.50
N VAL A 48 -9.88 -4.31 -1.73
CA VAL A 48 -10.92 -4.38 -0.68
C VAL A 48 -11.15 -5.84 -0.27
N THR A 49 -11.16 -6.75 -1.24
CA THR A 49 -11.23 -8.19 -0.98
C THR A 49 -9.99 -8.70 -0.24
N LEU A 50 -8.79 -8.29 -0.66
CA LEU A 50 -7.54 -8.66 0.00
C LEU A 50 -7.48 -8.11 1.43
N PHE A 51 -7.92 -6.87 1.65
CA PHE A 51 -8.06 -6.29 2.99
C PHE A 51 -8.99 -7.14 3.86
N ARG A 52 -10.18 -7.48 3.35
CA ARG A 52 -11.15 -8.30 4.08
C ARG A 52 -10.59 -9.68 4.44
N GLN A 53 -10.01 -10.38 3.47
CA GLN A 53 -9.38 -11.69 3.70
C GLN A 53 -8.26 -11.60 4.75
N SER A 54 -7.47 -10.53 4.74
CA SER A 54 -6.40 -10.29 5.70
C SER A 54 -6.92 -10.11 7.12
N VAL A 55 -8.01 -9.36 7.31
CA VAL A 55 -8.70 -9.17 8.60
C VAL A 55 -9.31 -10.48 9.07
N GLU A 56 -10.05 -11.19 8.21
CA GLU A 56 -10.67 -12.49 8.52
C GLU A 56 -9.63 -13.54 8.94
N ALA A 57 -8.49 -13.62 8.25
CA ALA A 57 -7.43 -14.57 8.57
C ALA A 57 -6.75 -14.25 9.91
N ARG A 58 -6.57 -12.97 10.25
CA ARG A 58 -5.93 -12.53 11.51
C ARG A 58 -6.86 -12.61 12.70
N ARG A 59 -8.15 -12.32 12.48
CA ARG A 59 -9.18 -12.17 13.52
C ARG A 59 -10.47 -12.88 13.09
N PRO A 60 -10.48 -14.23 13.03
CA PRO A 60 -11.59 -15.00 12.45
C PRO A 60 -12.93 -14.83 13.16
N ASN A 61 -12.91 -14.41 14.43
CA ASN A 61 -14.12 -14.17 15.23
C ASN A 61 -14.45 -12.67 15.41
N SER A 62 -13.81 -11.79 14.64
CA SER A 62 -14.00 -10.33 14.83
C SER A 62 -15.34 -9.82 14.35
N GLU A 63 -16.04 -10.53 13.45
CA GLU A 63 -17.30 -10.08 12.84
C GLU A 63 -17.21 -8.68 12.16
N ILE A 64 -16.00 -8.21 11.85
CA ILE A 64 -15.78 -6.94 11.14
C ILE A 64 -16.37 -7.04 9.73
N LYS A 65 -17.21 -6.07 9.36
CA LYS A 65 -17.86 -6.01 8.05
C LYS A 65 -17.11 -5.07 7.14
N VAL A 66 -16.67 -5.58 5.99
CA VAL A 66 -15.98 -4.82 4.96
C VAL A 66 -16.88 -4.65 3.75
N ILE A 67 -17.17 -3.41 3.37
CA ILE A 67 -18.08 -3.07 2.26
C ILE A 67 -17.31 -2.25 1.21
N GLY A 68 -17.36 -2.69 -0.05
CA GLY A 68 -16.85 -1.93 -1.19
C GLY A 68 -17.97 -1.15 -1.88
N ALA A 69 -17.84 0.18 -1.93
CA ALA A 69 -18.82 1.11 -2.50
C ALA A 69 -18.20 1.95 -3.63
N GLY A 70 -17.55 1.29 -4.61
CA GLY A 70 -16.95 1.96 -5.77
C GLY A 70 -17.88 2.00 -6.98
N ILE A 71 -17.83 3.08 -7.78
CA ILE A 71 -18.54 3.19 -9.06
C ILE A 71 -17.64 3.82 -10.12
N GLY A 72 -17.57 3.21 -11.30
CA GLY A 72 -16.67 3.64 -12.37
C GLY A 72 -16.91 5.07 -12.87
N GLY A 73 -15.81 5.80 -13.11
CA GLY A 73 -15.84 7.17 -13.64
C GLY A 73 -16.29 8.25 -12.64
N HIS A 74 -16.61 7.87 -11.40
CA HIS A 74 -17.03 8.82 -10.37
C HIS A 74 -15.91 9.74 -9.94
N LYS A 75 -16.32 10.95 -9.55
CA LYS A 75 -15.51 12.02 -8.98
C LYS A 75 -16.07 12.43 -7.63
N VAL A 76 -15.45 13.38 -6.93
CA VAL A 76 -15.92 13.87 -5.63
C VAL A 76 -17.41 14.27 -5.63
N PRO A 77 -17.94 15.05 -6.60
CA PRO A 77 -19.36 15.41 -6.60
C PRO A 77 -20.31 14.20 -6.65
N ASN A 78 -19.94 13.16 -7.38
CA ASN A 78 -20.75 11.94 -7.47
C ASN A 78 -20.73 11.13 -6.18
N LEU A 79 -19.65 11.21 -5.40
CA LEU A 79 -19.61 10.61 -4.06
C LEU A 79 -20.56 11.33 -3.12
N GLU A 80 -20.64 12.67 -3.17
CA GLU A 80 -21.55 13.46 -2.32
C GLU A 80 -23.02 13.11 -2.55
N GLU A 81 -23.40 12.93 -3.82
CA GLU A 81 -24.76 12.57 -4.25
C GLU A 81 -25.23 11.21 -3.72
N ARG A 82 -24.30 10.28 -3.52
CA ARG A 82 -24.61 8.88 -3.15
C ARG A 82 -24.19 8.49 -1.74
N LEU A 83 -23.61 9.41 -0.97
CA LEU A 83 -23.03 9.11 0.34
C LEU A 83 -24.06 8.48 1.29
N ASP A 84 -25.29 8.98 1.33
CA ASP A 84 -26.32 8.45 2.24
C ASP A 84 -26.65 6.99 1.91
N ARG A 85 -26.87 6.71 0.62
CA ARG A 85 -27.28 5.39 0.13
C ARG A 85 -26.18 4.35 0.28
N ASP A 86 -24.97 4.70 -0.13
CA ASP A 86 -23.88 3.73 -0.29
C ASP A 86 -22.98 3.62 0.93
N VAL A 87 -23.06 4.57 1.86
CA VAL A 87 -22.19 4.62 3.04
C VAL A 87 -23.01 4.75 4.31
N LEU A 88 -23.74 5.85 4.50
CA LEU A 88 -24.37 6.15 5.79
C LEU A 88 -25.50 5.16 6.14
N ALA A 89 -26.20 4.61 5.15
CA ALA A 89 -27.20 3.56 5.34
C ALA A 89 -26.64 2.30 6.03
N HIS A 90 -25.34 2.04 5.91
CA HIS A 90 -24.67 0.92 6.56
C HIS A 90 -24.24 1.21 8.01
N LYS A 91 -24.47 2.43 8.52
CA LYS A 91 -24.05 2.88 9.86
C LYS A 91 -22.56 2.57 10.13
N PRO A 92 -21.64 3.07 9.27
CA PRO A 92 -20.24 2.72 9.37
C PRO A 92 -19.60 3.24 10.64
N ASN A 93 -18.61 2.52 11.15
CA ASN A 93 -17.68 2.99 12.16
C ASN A 93 -16.44 3.61 11.52
N ALA A 94 -16.10 3.15 10.31
CA ALA A 94 -14.95 3.58 9.54
C ALA A 94 -15.33 3.79 8.07
N VAL A 95 -14.82 4.85 7.45
CA VAL A 95 -14.96 5.09 6.02
C VAL A 95 -13.60 5.39 5.41
N VAL A 96 -13.23 4.63 4.38
CA VAL A 96 -12.09 4.93 3.53
C VAL A 96 -12.60 5.65 2.30
N ILE A 97 -12.13 6.87 2.06
CA ILE A 97 -12.42 7.62 0.84
C ILE A 97 -11.18 7.55 -0.04
N TYR A 98 -11.26 6.84 -1.18
CA TYR A 98 -10.20 6.78 -2.18
C TYR A 98 -10.75 7.28 -3.51
N ILE A 99 -10.42 8.53 -3.84
CA ILE A 99 -11.00 9.27 -4.97
C ILE A 99 -10.00 10.30 -5.49
N GLY A 100 -10.31 10.90 -6.65
CA GLY A 100 -9.59 12.03 -7.22
C GLY A 100 -8.85 11.71 -8.50
N ILE A 101 -8.70 10.43 -8.86
CA ILE A 101 -8.04 10.06 -10.11
C ILE A 101 -8.84 10.55 -11.32
N ASN A 102 -10.17 10.42 -11.31
CA ASN A 102 -11.04 10.90 -12.38
C ASN A 102 -11.23 12.42 -12.33
N ASP A 103 -11.14 13.03 -11.15
CA ASP A 103 -11.18 14.49 -10.97
C ASP A 103 -10.05 15.15 -11.77
N VAL A 104 -8.86 14.53 -11.78
CA VAL A 104 -7.71 14.92 -12.58
C VAL A 104 -7.76 14.38 -14.01
N TRP A 105 -7.90 13.06 -14.20
CA TRP A 105 -7.77 12.41 -15.51
C TRP A 105 -8.79 12.92 -16.53
N HIS A 106 -10.04 13.13 -16.12
CA HIS A 106 -11.09 13.62 -17.01
C HIS A 106 -10.95 15.11 -17.35
N SER A 107 -10.06 15.87 -16.69
CA SER A 107 -9.75 17.26 -17.06
C SER A 107 -9.20 17.37 -18.49
N THR A 108 -8.51 16.32 -18.97
CA THR A 108 -8.00 16.21 -20.35
C THR A 108 -9.10 16.28 -21.40
N ARG A 109 -10.36 16.06 -21.00
CA ARG A 109 -11.56 16.12 -21.85
C ARG A 109 -12.53 17.23 -21.42
N GLY A 110 -12.10 18.14 -20.53
CA GLY A 110 -12.94 19.20 -19.97
C GLY A 110 -14.00 18.70 -18.98
N GLN A 111 -13.85 17.49 -18.43
CA GLN A 111 -14.83 16.83 -17.55
C GLN A 111 -14.26 16.50 -16.15
N GLY A 112 -13.11 17.09 -15.82
CA GLY A 112 -12.54 17.03 -14.48
C GLY A 112 -13.35 17.82 -13.47
N THR A 113 -12.95 17.77 -12.22
CA THR A 113 -13.53 18.58 -11.15
C THR A 113 -12.54 19.67 -10.79
N THR A 114 -12.96 20.93 -10.72
CA THR A 114 -12.05 22.03 -10.34
C THR A 114 -11.47 21.78 -8.94
N ILE A 115 -10.24 22.28 -8.70
CA ILE A 115 -9.54 22.05 -7.43
C ILE A 115 -10.33 22.57 -6.21
N ASP A 116 -11.03 23.71 -6.35
CA ASP A 116 -11.90 24.26 -5.30
C ASP A 116 -13.13 23.37 -5.02
N ARG A 117 -13.72 22.79 -6.07
CA ARG A 117 -14.85 21.87 -5.92
C ARG A 117 -14.39 20.54 -5.33
N TYR A 118 -13.20 20.07 -5.71
CA TYR A 118 -12.56 18.91 -5.12
C TYR A 118 -12.31 19.13 -3.62
N GLU A 119 -11.70 20.25 -3.23
CA GLU A 119 -11.46 20.59 -1.82
C GLU A 119 -12.76 20.66 -1.01
N SER A 120 -13.72 21.46 -1.46
CA SER A 120 -14.99 21.66 -0.74
C SER A 120 -15.82 20.37 -0.65
N GLY A 121 -15.82 19.54 -1.70
CA GLY A 121 -16.52 18.26 -1.70
C GLY A 121 -15.87 17.23 -0.78
N LEU A 122 -14.54 17.15 -0.72
CA LEU A 122 -13.85 16.29 0.25
C LEU A 122 -14.16 16.71 1.70
N LYS A 123 -14.14 18.02 2.00
CA LYS A 123 -14.52 18.54 3.33
C LYS A 123 -15.95 18.15 3.69
N SER A 124 -16.88 18.29 2.74
CA SER A 124 -18.29 17.91 2.87
C SER A 124 -18.44 16.40 3.17
N LEU A 125 -17.79 15.53 2.39
CA LEU A 125 -17.83 14.08 2.60
C LEU A 125 -17.32 13.67 3.98
N ILE A 126 -16.15 14.16 4.37
CA ILE A 126 -15.54 13.83 5.67
C ILE A 126 -16.42 14.33 6.81
N LYS A 127 -16.89 15.58 6.74
CA LYS A 127 -17.77 16.13 7.77
C LYS A 127 -19.02 15.27 7.95
N ARG A 128 -19.68 14.88 6.85
CA ARG A 128 -20.90 14.05 6.91
C ARG A 128 -20.66 12.67 7.48
N CYS A 129 -19.50 12.05 7.20
CA CYS A 129 -19.11 10.78 7.82
C CYS A 129 -18.86 10.95 9.33
N ASN A 130 -18.11 11.99 9.73
CA ASN A 130 -17.83 12.28 11.13
C ASN A 130 -19.11 12.61 11.92
N ASP A 131 -20.02 13.41 11.35
CA ASP A 131 -21.33 13.73 11.94
C ASP A 131 -22.19 12.46 12.16
N ALA A 132 -22.00 11.43 11.33
CA ALA A 132 -22.66 10.13 11.46
C ALA A 132 -21.92 9.18 12.44
N GLY A 133 -20.81 9.61 13.05
CA GLY A 133 -20.03 8.85 14.02
C GLY A 133 -18.94 7.97 13.42
N ALA A 134 -18.69 8.04 12.11
CA ALA A 134 -17.60 7.30 11.47
C ALA A 134 -16.26 8.04 11.54
N ARG A 135 -15.18 7.32 11.81
CA ARG A 135 -13.81 7.79 11.58
C ARG A 135 -13.49 7.70 10.08
N VAL A 136 -12.72 8.65 9.55
CA VAL A 136 -12.41 8.70 8.11
C VAL A 136 -10.92 8.52 7.84
N ILE A 137 -10.61 7.67 6.87
CA ILE A 137 -9.31 7.63 6.18
C ILE A 137 -9.51 8.29 4.82
N LEU A 138 -8.76 9.35 4.53
CA LEU A 138 -8.71 9.96 3.21
C LEU A 138 -7.44 9.49 2.49
N ALA A 139 -7.60 8.73 1.42
CA ALA A 139 -6.52 8.33 0.55
C ALA A 139 -6.29 9.35 -0.57
N THR A 140 -5.04 9.74 -0.82
CA THR A 140 -4.68 10.60 -1.95
C THR A 140 -4.88 9.86 -3.29
N PRO A 141 -5.08 10.56 -4.42
CA PRO A 141 -5.04 9.94 -5.75
C PRO A 141 -3.71 9.20 -5.98
N SER A 142 -3.69 8.13 -6.78
CA SER A 142 -2.46 7.37 -7.05
C SER A 142 -1.60 8.00 -8.17
N VAL A 143 -1.68 7.45 -9.38
CA VAL A 143 -0.84 7.80 -10.53
C VAL A 143 -1.65 7.73 -11.83
N ILE A 144 -1.27 8.54 -12.82
CA ILE A 144 -1.71 8.40 -14.21
C ILE A 144 -0.44 8.26 -15.04
N GLY A 145 -0.05 7.02 -15.30
CA GLY A 145 1.28 6.67 -15.80
C GLY A 145 2.25 6.36 -14.66
N GLU A 146 3.13 5.39 -14.87
CA GLU A 146 4.03 4.86 -13.84
C GLU A 146 5.47 5.35 -13.94
N LYS A 147 5.76 6.23 -14.90
CA LYS A 147 7.12 6.74 -15.07
C LYS A 147 7.52 7.59 -13.88
N THR A 148 8.80 7.60 -13.55
CA THR A 148 9.33 8.32 -12.37
C THR A 148 10.33 9.41 -12.71
N ASP A 149 10.58 9.63 -13.99
CA ASP A 149 11.44 10.69 -14.53
C ASP A 149 10.71 12.04 -14.69
N GLY A 150 9.43 12.11 -14.28
CA GLY A 150 8.60 13.31 -14.40
C GLY A 150 8.00 13.54 -15.80
N SER A 151 8.05 12.54 -16.68
CA SER A 151 7.50 12.67 -18.04
C SER A 151 5.99 12.39 -18.15
N ASN A 152 5.30 11.99 -17.07
CA ASN A 152 3.85 11.83 -17.12
C ASN A 152 3.17 13.20 -17.16
N ALA A 153 2.27 13.39 -18.12
CA ALA A 153 1.66 14.69 -18.40
C ALA A 153 0.84 15.27 -17.24
N LEU A 154 0.28 14.43 -16.36
CA LEU A 154 -0.62 14.84 -15.29
C LEU A 154 0.02 14.82 -13.90
N ASP A 155 1.32 14.54 -13.77
CA ASP A 155 1.99 14.45 -12.47
C ASP A 155 1.85 15.75 -11.66
N ALA A 156 2.06 16.91 -12.27
CA ALA A 156 1.92 18.20 -11.58
C ALA A 156 0.51 18.41 -11.02
N MET A 157 -0.52 18.10 -11.80
CA MET A 157 -1.91 18.22 -11.36
C MET A 157 -2.26 17.18 -10.28
N LEU A 158 -1.74 15.95 -10.38
CA LEU A 158 -1.89 14.95 -9.32
C LEU A 158 -1.24 15.41 -8.01
N GLU A 159 -0.09 16.08 -8.06
CA GLU A 159 0.53 16.65 -6.86
C GLU A 159 -0.32 17.76 -6.24
N GLU A 160 -0.92 18.64 -7.05
CA GLU A 160 -1.83 19.68 -6.56
C GLU A 160 -3.06 19.10 -5.85
N TYR A 161 -3.72 18.09 -6.45
CA TYR A 161 -4.91 17.46 -5.85
C TYR A 161 -4.54 16.59 -4.64
N SER A 162 -3.35 15.97 -4.66
CA SER A 162 -2.83 15.25 -3.49
C SER A 162 -2.52 16.22 -2.36
N ALA A 163 -1.95 17.40 -2.64
CA ALA A 163 -1.72 18.43 -1.63
C ALA A 163 -3.03 18.93 -0.99
N VAL A 164 -4.09 19.10 -1.79
CA VAL A 164 -5.43 19.39 -1.27
C VAL A 164 -5.94 18.26 -0.38
N SER A 165 -5.77 17.00 -0.80
CA SER A 165 -6.19 15.84 -0.02
C SER A 165 -5.47 15.79 1.34
N ARG A 166 -4.16 16.05 1.36
CA ARG A 166 -3.34 16.16 2.59
C ARG A 166 -3.85 17.28 3.51
N LYS A 167 -4.07 18.47 2.96
CA LYS A 167 -4.61 19.63 3.68
C LYS A 167 -5.99 19.32 4.29
N VAL A 168 -6.91 18.77 3.49
CA VAL A 168 -8.27 18.46 3.92
C VAL A 168 -8.28 17.38 5.01
N ALA A 169 -7.45 16.33 4.88
CA ALA A 169 -7.33 15.32 5.92
C ALA A 169 -6.94 15.95 7.27
N GLN A 170 -5.94 16.83 7.27
CA GLN A 170 -5.51 17.54 8.46
C GLN A 170 -6.60 18.46 9.03
N GLU A 171 -7.22 19.30 8.19
CA GLU A 171 -8.24 20.27 8.62
C GLU A 171 -9.50 19.61 9.17
N CYS A 172 -9.89 18.46 8.62
CA CYS A 172 -11.11 17.75 9.02
C CYS A 172 -10.86 16.63 10.05
N GLY A 173 -9.61 16.45 10.51
CA GLY A 173 -9.24 15.42 11.48
C GLY A 173 -9.37 13.99 10.95
N ALA A 174 -9.31 13.79 9.64
CA ALA A 174 -9.25 12.46 9.02
C ALA A 174 -7.82 11.92 9.05
N THR A 175 -7.67 10.60 9.12
CA THR A 175 -6.37 9.97 8.92
C THR A 175 -6.01 10.03 7.43
N LEU A 176 -4.83 10.56 7.12
CA LEU A 176 -4.32 10.58 5.75
C LEU A 176 -3.67 9.24 5.40
N LEU A 177 -4.03 8.68 4.24
CA LEU A 177 -3.27 7.62 3.57
C LEU A 177 -2.68 8.16 2.27
N ASP A 178 -1.39 8.50 2.28
CA ASP A 178 -0.75 9.13 1.12
C ASP A 178 -0.33 8.11 0.04
N LEU A 179 -1.31 7.59 -0.70
CA LEU A 179 -1.07 6.67 -1.80
C LEU A 179 -0.26 7.31 -2.93
N ARG A 180 -0.42 8.60 -3.23
CA ARG A 180 0.43 9.31 -4.20
C ARG A 180 1.91 9.13 -3.88
N ALA A 181 2.30 9.48 -2.66
CA ALA A 181 3.68 9.31 -2.21
C ALA A 181 4.10 7.83 -2.18
N GLY A 182 3.21 6.94 -1.72
CA GLY A 182 3.45 5.50 -1.67
C GLY A 182 3.74 4.90 -3.06
N PHE A 183 2.91 5.21 -4.06
CA PHE A 183 3.10 4.75 -5.43
C PHE A 183 4.40 5.30 -6.03
N ILE A 184 4.68 6.59 -5.90
CA ILE A 184 5.92 7.18 -6.44
C ILE A 184 7.17 6.56 -5.81
N ASN A 185 7.17 6.33 -4.50
CA ASN A 185 8.29 5.69 -3.82
C ASN A 185 8.50 4.24 -4.30
N TYR A 186 7.41 3.46 -4.40
CA TYR A 186 7.48 2.10 -4.91
C TYR A 186 7.98 2.08 -6.36
N LEU A 187 7.41 2.91 -7.23
CA LEU A 187 7.80 2.95 -8.64
C LEU A 187 9.26 3.39 -8.83
N LYS A 188 9.78 4.31 -8.01
CA LYS A 188 11.20 4.70 -8.07
C LYS A 188 12.14 3.54 -7.75
N GLU A 189 11.71 2.62 -6.89
CA GLU A 189 12.49 1.45 -6.49
C GLU A 189 12.34 0.29 -7.50
N TYR A 190 11.12 0.03 -7.98
CA TYR A 190 10.80 -1.19 -8.73
C TYR A 190 10.50 -0.97 -10.23
N ASN A 191 10.24 0.25 -10.69
CA ASN A 191 10.06 0.58 -12.12
C ASN A 191 11.38 1.01 -12.77
N VAL A 192 12.42 0.16 -12.68
CA VAL A 192 13.77 0.45 -13.20
C VAL A 192 13.76 0.71 -14.71
N ALA A 193 12.84 0.07 -15.44
CA ALA A 193 12.69 0.25 -16.88
C ALA A 193 11.89 1.52 -17.26
N ASN A 194 11.38 2.26 -16.27
CA ASN A 194 10.57 3.46 -16.45
C ASN A 194 9.42 3.25 -17.45
N VAL A 195 8.75 2.09 -17.34
CA VAL A 195 7.59 1.77 -18.17
C VAL A 195 6.38 2.58 -17.73
N ASP A 196 5.46 2.82 -18.67
CA ASP A 196 4.28 3.66 -18.43
C ASP A 196 3.19 2.95 -17.58
N LYS A 197 3.24 1.62 -17.51
CA LYS A 197 2.30 0.74 -16.79
C LYS A 197 2.86 -0.67 -16.66
N GLY A 198 2.20 -1.49 -15.84
CA GLY A 198 2.47 -2.92 -15.68
C GLY A 198 3.11 -3.27 -14.34
N ILE A 199 3.52 -2.27 -13.55
CA ILE A 199 4.06 -2.48 -12.20
C ILE A 199 2.91 -2.50 -11.19
N LEU A 200 2.31 -1.35 -10.89
CA LEU A 200 1.18 -1.23 -9.95
C LEU A 200 -0.17 -1.05 -10.64
N THR A 201 -0.20 -0.79 -11.93
CA THR A 201 -1.37 -0.50 -12.74
C THR A 201 -1.36 -1.30 -14.03
N SER A 202 -2.53 -1.72 -14.52
CA SER A 202 -2.66 -2.46 -15.77
C SER A 202 -2.82 -1.56 -17.00
N ASP A 203 -3.36 -0.36 -16.80
CA ASP A 203 -3.74 0.57 -17.88
C ASP A 203 -3.36 2.02 -17.59
N THR A 204 -2.30 2.23 -16.79
CA THR A 204 -1.82 3.52 -16.25
C THR A 204 -2.63 4.10 -15.10
N VAL A 205 -3.81 3.55 -14.78
CA VAL A 205 -4.71 4.03 -13.72
C VAL A 205 -5.21 2.92 -12.80
N HIS A 206 -5.82 1.87 -13.36
CA HIS A 206 -6.41 0.78 -12.61
C HIS A 206 -5.36 -0.20 -12.13
N LEU A 207 -5.53 -0.70 -10.91
CA LEU A 207 -4.53 -1.51 -10.22
C LEU A 207 -4.29 -2.86 -10.91
N SER A 208 -3.02 -3.23 -11.05
CA SER A 208 -2.62 -4.61 -11.36
C SER A 208 -2.86 -5.53 -10.15
N ASP A 209 -2.63 -6.84 -10.30
CA ASP A 209 -2.64 -7.77 -9.14
C ASP A 209 -1.64 -7.30 -8.05
N GLU A 210 -0.48 -6.76 -8.45
CA GLU A 210 0.50 -6.20 -7.52
C GLU A 210 0.05 -4.86 -6.92
N GLY A 211 -0.56 -3.99 -7.71
CA GLY A 211 -1.18 -2.75 -7.22
C GLY A 211 -2.25 -3.00 -6.17
N ASN A 212 -3.10 -4.01 -6.37
CA ASN A 212 -4.13 -4.39 -5.40
C ASN A 212 -3.51 -4.87 -4.09
N ARG A 213 -2.46 -5.69 -4.14
CA ARG A 213 -1.70 -6.11 -2.95
C ARG A 213 -1.07 -4.93 -2.24
N PHE A 214 -0.40 -4.05 -2.98
CA PHE A 214 0.22 -2.85 -2.44
C PHE A 214 -0.79 -1.97 -1.71
N VAL A 215 -1.91 -1.63 -2.36
CA VAL A 215 -2.96 -0.80 -1.74
C VAL A 215 -3.59 -1.49 -0.54
N ALA A 216 -3.87 -2.80 -0.61
CA ALA A 216 -4.44 -3.54 0.52
C ALA A 216 -3.53 -3.47 1.75
N ALA A 217 -2.22 -3.67 1.57
CA ALA A 217 -1.24 -3.55 2.65
C ALA A 217 -1.23 -2.14 3.25
N ARG A 218 -1.23 -1.09 2.42
CA ARG A 218 -1.29 0.31 2.88
C ARG A 218 -2.58 0.61 3.66
N MET A 219 -3.71 0.03 3.24
CA MET A 219 -4.99 0.20 3.94
C MET A 219 -4.99 -0.52 5.30
N LEU A 220 -4.44 -1.73 5.38
CA LEU A 220 -4.28 -2.47 6.65
C LEU A 220 -3.40 -1.73 7.66
N GLU A 221 -2.32 -1.11 7.18
CA GLU A 221 -1.47 -0.25 8.00
C GLU A 221 -2.22 1.01 8.47
N ALA A 222 -2.99 1.64 7.58
CA ALA A 222 -3.74 2.85 7.91
C ALA A 222 -4.77 2.61 9.01
N VAL A 223 -5.38 1.41 9.05
CA VAL A 223 -6.28 1.02 10.13
C VAL A 223 -5.57 0.37 11.32
N GLY A 224 -4.25 0.21 11.30
CA GLY A 224 -3.49 -0.41 12.40
C GLY A 224 -3.71 -1.92 12.58
N GLU A 225 -4.24 -2.62 11.58
CA GLU A 225 -4.35 -4.10 11.58
C GLU A 225 -3.00 -4.78 11.28
N VAL A 226 -2.07 -4.02 10.69
CA VAL A 226 -0.67 -4.40 10.53
C VAL A 226 0.17 -3.19 10.98
N PRO A 227 1.32 -3.37 11.66
CA PRO A 227 2.20 -2.26 11.97
C PRO A 227 2.56 -1.49 10.70
N ALA A 228 2.47 -0.16 10.73
CA ALA A 228 3.02 0.69 9.67
C ALA A 228 4.53 0.40 9.56
N SER A 229 4.92 -0.41 8.59
CA SER A 229 6.28 -0.93 8.52
C SER A 229 7.22 0.12 7.93
N ASN A 230 7.94 0.83 8.78
CA ASN A 230 9.25 1.40 8.44
C ASN A 230 10.39 0.39 8.68
N ARG A 231 10.09 -0.85 9.07
CA ARG A 231 11.10 -1.85 9.40
C ARG A 231 10.69 -3.23 8.89
N VAL A 232 11.30 -3.61 7.77
CA VAL A 232 11.26 -4.99 7.28
C VAL A 232 12.46 -5.77 7.84
N LEU A 233 12.30 -7.08 7.95
CA LEU A 233 13.42 -7.98 8.18
C LEU A 233 13.94 -8.48 6.83
N ARG A 234 15.21 -8.19 6.53
CA ARG A 234 15.91 -8.72 5.35
C ARG A 234 16.77 -9.90 5.76
N HIS A 235 16.41 -11.09 5.28
CA HIS A 235 17.23 -12.28 5.40
C HIS A 235 18.13 -12.38 4.17
N ILE A 236 19.44 -12.27 4.39
CA ILE A 236 20.44 -12.28 3.32
C ILE A 236 21.22 -13.60 3.38
N VAL A 237 21.19 -14.36 2.29
CA VAL A 237 21.93 -15.60 2.12
C VAL A 237 23.01 -15.37 1.07
N ILE A 238 24.27 -15.39 1.50
CA ILE A 238 25.44 -15.21 0.62
C ILE A 238 26.14 -16.56 0.49
N PHE A 239 26.31 -17.03 -0.74
CA PHE A 239 26.82 -18.38 -1.00
C PHE A 239 27.60 -18.48 -2.32
N LYS A 240 28.19 -19.65 -2.57
CA LYS A 240 28.76 -20.03 -3.87
C LYS A 240 28.27 -21.44 -4.21
N TYR A 241 27.97 -21.68 -5.47
CA TYR A 241 27.68 -23.04 -5.94
C TYR A 241 28.94 -23.91 -5.89
N LYS A 242 28.74 -25.22 -5.74
CA LYS A 242 29.85 -26.17 -5.92
C LYS A 242 30.26 -26.20 -7.40
N PRO A 243 31.55 -26.45 -7.72
CA PRO A 243 32.04 -26.41 -9.11
C PRO A 243 31.30 -27.33 -10.09
N GLU A 244 30.74 -28.43 -9.57
CA GLU A 244 30.01 -29.44 -10.34
C GLU A 244 28.56 -29.06 -10.68
N VAL A 245 28.03 -27.96 -10.14
CA VAL A 245 26.64 -27.53 -10.42
C VAL A 245 26.57 -26.91 -11.81
N THR A 246 25.72 -27.49 -12.65
CA THR A 246 25.50 -27.01 -14.03
C THR A 246 24.61 -25.76 -14.06
N ALA A 247 24.68 -24.99 -15.14
CA ALA A 247 23.80 -23.83 -15.33
C ALA A 247 22.30 -24.18 -15.25
N ALA A 248 21.90 -25.33 -15.79
CA ALA A 248 20.51 -25.81 -15.73
C ALA A 248 20.05 -26.06 -14.28
N GLN A 249 20.92 -26.62 -13.43
CA GLN A 249 20.61 -26.82 -12.01
C GLN A 249 20.54 -25.50 -11.24
N ILE A 250 21.38 -24.51 -11.60
CA ILE A 250 21.29 -23.16 -11.02
C ILE A 250 19.94 -22.52 -11.36
N ASP A 251 19.48 -22.64 -12.61
CA ASP A 251 18.18 -22.11 -13.03
C ASP A 251 17.02 -22.81 -12.31
N GLU A 252 17.08 -24.14 -12.14
CA GLU A 252 16.09 -24.90 -11.38
C GLU A 252 15.99 -24.42 -9.93
N ILE A 253 17.12 -24.23 -9.25
CA ILE A 253 17.18 -23.71 -7.89
C ILE A 253 16.59 -22.30 -7.82
N ASN A 254 16.98 -21.41 -8.75
CA ASN A 254 16.46 -20.04 -8.80
C ASN A 254 14.94 -20.02 -8.99
N GLN A 255 14.39 -20.86 -9.87
CA GLN A 255 12.95 -20.97 -10.10
C GLN A 255 12.22 -21.51 -8.87
N ALA A 256 12.79 -22.52 -8.19
CA ALA A 256 12.22 -23.07 -6.97
C ALA A 256 12.15 -22.02 -5.85
N PHE A 257 13.23 -21.25 -5.64
CA PHE A 257 13.27 -20.17 -4.64
C PHE A 257 12.32 -19.03 -4.98
N HIS A 258 12.27 -18.62 -6.26
CA HIS A 258 11.29 -17.65 -6.72
C HIS A 258 9.86 -18.16 -6.48
N ALA A 259 9.61 -19.47 -6.62
CA ALA A 259 8.28 -20.03 -6.36
C ALA A 259 7.91 -20.11 -4.87
N LEU A 260 8.88 -20.05 -3.94
CA LEU A 260 8.59 -20.08 -2.50
C LEU A 260 7.74 -18.89 -2.06
N GLN A 261 7.91 -17.72 -2.68
CA GLN A 261 7.09 -16.55 -2.39
C GLN A 261 5.58 -16.80 -2.66
N TYR A 262 5.24 -17.80 -3.50
CA TYR A 262 3.86 -18.19 -3.77
C TYR A 262 3.34 -19.29 -2.84
N ARG A 263 4.23 -19.92 -2.08
CA ARG A 263 3.91 -21.05 -1.19
C ARG A 263 3.95 -20.65 0.29
N ILE A 264 4.68 -19.59 0.62
CA ILE A 264 4.90 -19.09 1.97
C ILE A 264 4.41 -17.65 2.01
N PRO A 265 3.17 -17.40 2.44
CA PRO A 265 2.57 -16.06 2.48
C PRO A 265 3.36 -15.03 3.29
N GLU A 266 4.19 -15.49 4.23
CA GLU A 266 5.06 -14.67 5.07
C GLU A 266 6.25 -14.07 4.30
N ILE A 267 6.61 -14.62 3.13
CA ILE A 267 7.62 -14.01 2.24
C ILE A 267 6.97 -12.82 1.53
N GLN A 268 7.42 -11.62 1.86
CA GLN A 268 6.93 -10.39 1.24
C GLN A 268 7.61 -10.09 -0.09
N HIS A 269 8.88 -10.47 -0.23
CA HIS A 269 9.67 -10.24 -1.44
C HIS A 269 10.87 -11.19 -1.52
N PHE A 270 11.30 -11.50 -2.75
CA PHE A 270 12.51 -12.27 -3.03
C PHE A 270 13.32 -11.61 -4.15
N GLU A 271 14.61 -11.39 -3.91
CA GLU A 271 15.56 -10.86 -4.88
C GLU A 271 16.82 -11.74 -4.91
N ARG A 272 17.47 -11.82 -6.09
CA ARG A 272 18.77 -12.50 -6.23
C ARG A 272 19.75 -11.69 -7.06
N GLY A 273 21.03 -11.87 -6.80
CA GLY A 273 22.10 -11.22 -7.56
C GLY A 273 23.41 -11.99 -7.51
N ILE A 274 24.33 -11.58 -8.39
CA ILE A 274 25.73 -12.01 -8.41
C ILE A 274 26.55 -10.86 -7.84
N ASN A 275 27.52 -11.20 -6.98
CA ASN A 275 28.44 -10.23 -6.42
C ASN A 275 29.25 -9.53 -7.52
N ASN A 276 29.18 -8.21 -7.56
CA ASN A 276 29.92 -7.35 -8.49
C ASN A 276 30.82 -6.32 -7.76
N SER A 277 31.06 -6.51 -6.46
CA SER A 277 31.87 -5.57 -5.67
C SER A 277 33.32 -5.54 -6.15
N PRO A 278 33.90 -4.35 -6.41
CA PRO A 278 35.30 -4.22 -6.84
C PRO A 278 36.30 -4.36 -5.69
N GLU A 279 35.84 -4.50 -4.45
CA GLU A 279 36.67 -4.42 -3.25
C GLU A 279 37.49 -5.71 -2.97
N GLY A 280 37.15 -6.82 -3.64
CA GLY A 280 37.88 -8.10 -3.50
C GLY A 280 37.76 -8.76 -2.12
N LEU A 281 36.74 -8.39 -1.33
CA LEU A 281 36.50 -8.90 0.02
C LEU A 281 35.48 -10.04 0.07
N ASP A 282 35.11 -10.59 -1.08
CA ASP A 282 34.03 -11.57 -1.25
C ASP A 282 34.36 -12.96 -0.68
N LYS A 283 35.64 -13.25 -0.41
CA LYS A 283 36.12 -14.53 0.13
C LYS A 283 35.64 -15.75 -0.69
N GLY A 284 35.43 -15.56 -1.99
CA GLY A 284 34.97 -16.59 -2.93
C GLY A 284 33.45 -16.79 -2.97
N PHE A 285 32.66 -15.98 -2.25
CA PHE A 285 31.20 -16.01 -2.34
C PHE A 285 30.69 -15.13 -3.48
N THR A 286 29.86 -15.71 -4.34
CA THR A 286 29.53 -15.11 -5.64
C THR A 286 28.05 -14.79 -5.81
N HIS A 287 27.17 -15.35 -5.00
CA HIS A 287 25.72 -15.20 -5.14
C HIS A 287 25.10 -14.69 -3.84
N CYS A 288 24.05 -13.89 -3.99
CA CYS A 288 23.25 -13.37 -2.89
C CYS A 288 21.77 -13.63 -3.18
N TYR A 289 21.06 -14.20 -2.22
CA TYR A 289 19.60 -14.20 -2.16
C TYR A 289 19.16 -13.29 -1.01
N GLN A 290 18.16 -12.45 -1.27
CA GLN A 290 17.54 -11.59 -0.28
C GLN A 290 16.06 -11.94 -0.18
N VAL A 291 15.61 -12.27 1.02
CA VAL A 291 14.21 -12.56 1.32
C VAL A 291 13.70 -11.55 2.34
N THR A 292 12.55 -10.95 2.08
CA THR A 292 11.96 -9.91 2.93
C THR A 292 10.79 -10.47 3.71
N PHE A 293 10.75 -10.18 5.01
CA PHE A 293 9.70 -10.58 5.96
C PHE A 293 9.22 -9.37 6.79
N ALA A 294 8.03 -9.47 7.38
CA ALA A 294 7.56 -8.45 8.32
C ALA A 294 8.25 -8.56 9.70
N SER A 295 8.67 -9.77 10.09
CA SER A 295 9.14 -10.08 11.44
C SER A 295 10.14 -11.26 11.47
N GLU A 296 10.75 -11.52 12.63
CA GLU A 296 11.62 -12.70 12.82
C GLU A 296 10.83 -14.00 12.92
N GLU A 297 9.60 -13.92 13.40
CA GLU A 297 8.62 -15.00 13.49
C GLU A 297 8.20 -15.45 12.07
N ASP A 298 7.93 -14.50 11.17
CA ASP A 298 7.61 -14.73 9.76
C ASP A 298 8.78 -15.44 9.04
N ARG A 299 10.02 -14.98 9.27
CA ARG A 299 11.22 -15.67 8.78
C ARG A 299 11.33 -17.09 9.35
N ALA A 300 10.92 -17.31 10.60
CA ALA A 300 10.99 -18.65 11.20
C ALA A 300 10.08 -19.67 10.51
N VAL A 301 8.96 -19.23 9.90
CA VAL A 301 8.10 -20.08 9.06
C VAL A 301 8.80 -20.49 7.76
N TYR A 302 9.67 -19.61 7.22
CA TYR A 302 10.46 -19.89 6.02
C TYR A 302 11.62 -20.86 6.28
N LEU A 303 12.33 -20.77 7.41
CA LEU A 303 13.57 -21.53 7.67
C LEU A 303 13.50 -23.06 7.41
N PRO A 304 12.38 -23.78 7.69
CA PRO A 304 12.28 -25.21 7.38
C PRO A 304 12.26 -25.55 5.87
N HIS A 305 12.07 -24.55 5.00
CA HIS A 305 11.97 -24.70 3.55
C HIS A 305 13.24 -24.26 2.81
N ALA A 306 14.24 -23.74 3.54
CA ALA A 306 15.49 -23.20 3.03
C ALA A 306 16.61 -24.25 2.94
#